data_AF-A7S0G7-F1
#
_entry.id   AF-A7S0G7-F1
#
_cell.length_a   1.000
_cell.length_b   1.000
_cell.length_c   1.000
_cell.angle_alpha   90.00
_cell.angle_beta   90.00
_cell.angle_gamma   90.00
#
_symmetry.space_group_name_H-M   'P 1'
#
loop_
_entity.id
_entity.type
_entity.pdbx_description
1 polymer ?
#
loop_
_entity_poly.entity_id
_entity_poly.type
_entity_poly.pdbx_seq_one_letter_code
_entity_poly.pdbx_strand_id
1 'polypeptide(L)'
;MEGKDIFNTLRRFDAYPKTLEDFRIKTFGGAAVTFISGFLMFILFVSELNYYLTTEVNPELFVDTTRAQKLRINVEIVFPKLPCVYLSIDAMDVSGEQQIDVSSNILKRRVDLDGKIIDENAEKGDLGDKSHEAKELLDLDPNRCESCYGAETPDKKCCNTCDDVREAYRRKGWALSNVDDVKQCMREGWKDKLQEQKNEGCEVTGYLEVNKVAGNFHFAPGKSFQQHHVHVHDLQPFGSTQFNLTHNIKHLSFGHDYPGKTYPLDNTFVPAMEAGSMYQYFVKIVPTTYRKLSGEILHTHQFSVTKHKRVIRQMSGEHGLPGVFVLYEFSPMMVQYTESRRSFMHFLTGVCAIVGGIFTVAGLVDSMIYHSSRALQKKIDLGKAG
;
A
#
# COMPACT_ATOMS: atom_id res chain seq x y z
N MET A 1 33.18 28.73 39.44
CA MET A 1 34.05 28.06 40.44
C MET A 1 33.52 26.69 40.88
N GLU A 2 32.45 26.14 40.29
CA GLU A 2 31.87 24.84 40.73
C GLU A 2 32.54 23.58 40.17
N GLY A 3 33.19 23.64 38.99
CA GLY A 3 33.73 22.43 38.35
C GLY A 3 34.91 21.78 39.08
N LYS A 4 35.72 22.57 39.81
CA LYS A 4 36.89 22.06 40.55
C LYS A 4 36.49 21.32 41.84
N ASP A 5 35.41 21.75 42.50
CA ASP A 5 34.94 21.11 43.73
C ASP A 5 34.26 19.76 43.47
N ILE A 6 33.50 19.65 42.37
CA ILE A 6 32.92 18.37 41.93
C ILE A 6 34.04 17.38 41.61
N PHE A 7 35.09 17.83 40.92
CA PHE A 7 36.25 17.00 40.58
C PHE A 7 37.04 16.53 41.81
N ASN A 8 37.22 17.41 42.80
CA ASN A 8 37.88 17.06 44.07
C ASN A 8 37.04 16.10 44.92
N THR A 9 35.72 16.18 44.84
CA THR A 9 34.79 15.30 45.55
C THR A 9 34.75 13.90 44.91
N LEU A 10 34.76 13.81 43.58
CA LEU A 10 34.93 12.56 42.83
C LEU A 10 36.27 11.89 43.08
N ARG A 11 37.35 12.68 43.28
CA ARG A 11 38.68 12.17 43.60
C ARG A 11 38.75 11.47 44.96
N ARG A 12 37.80 11.73 45.87
CA ARG A 12 37.66 11.00 47.15
C ARG A 12 36.93 9.65 47.01
N PHE A 13 36.29 9.40 45.87
CA PHE A 13 35.65 8.13 45.51
C PHE A 13 36.56 7.18 44.71
N ASP A 14 37.86 7.50 44.61
CA ASP A 14 38.87 6.61 44.03
C ASP A 14 39.21 5.51 45.06
N ALA A 15 38.44 4.42 45.06
CA ALA A 15 38.53 3.33 46.02
C ALA A 15 39.73 2.37 45.77
N TYR A 16 40.56 2.66 44.77
CA TYR A 16 41.72 1.84 44.43
C TYR A 16 43.02 2.51 44.91
N PRO A 17 43.85 1.81 45.71
CA PRO A 17 45.16 2.33 46.09
C PRO A 17 45.99 2.54 44.82
N LYS A 18 46.43 3.78 44.57
CA LYS A 18 47.30 4.09 43.44
C LYS A 18 48.62 3.34 43.62
N THR A 19 48.94 2.46 42.68
CA THR A 19 50.22 1.77 42.68
C THR A 19 51.35 2.79 42.57
N LEU A 20 52.40 2.61 43.38
CA LEU A 20 53.58 3.48 43.33
C LEU A 20 54.15 3.48 41.91
N GLU A 21 54.50 4.66 41.37
CA GLU A 21 54.94 4.82 39.99
C GLU A 21 56.18 3.95 39.65
N ASP A 22 56.98 3.59 40.66
CA ASP A 22 58.19 2.77 40.53
C ASP A 22 57.91 1.31 40.14
N PHE A 23 56.69 0.80 40.31
CA PHE A 23 56.30 -0.54 39.86
C PHE A 23 55.55 -0.54 38.52
N ARG A 24 55.40 0.63 37.89
CA ARG A 24 54.67 0.78 36.62
C ARG A 24 55.63 0.78 35.44
N ILE A 25 55.82 -0.39 34.83
CA ILE A 25 56.60 -0.52 33.60
C ILE A 25 55.80 0.08 32.44
N LYS A 26 56.16 1.29 31.99
CA LYS A 26 55.51 1.98 30.86
C LYS A 26 56.07 1.39 29.55
N THR A 27 55.29 0.57 28.85
CA THR A 27 55.64 0.02 27.53
C THR A 27 54.92 0.79 26.41
N PHE A 28 55.59 1.01 25.28
CA PHE A 28 54.95 1.62 24.09
C PHE A 28 53.83 0.73 23.54
N GLY A 29 53.99 -0.59 23.63
CA GLY A 29 52.96 -1.57 23.27
C GLY A 29 51.69 -1.44 24.12
N GLY A 30 51.83 -1.32 25.46
CA GLY A 30 50.69 -1.15 26.36
C GLY A 30 49.94 0.18 26.15
N ALA A 31 50.66 1.24 25.77
CA ALA A 31 50.04 2.50 25.37
C ALA A 31 49.18 2.33 24.10
N ALA A 32 49.71 1.65 23.06
CA ALA A 32 48.97 1.38 21.83
C ALA A 32 47.72 0.51 22.08
N VAL A 33 47.83 -0.54 22.89
CA VAL A 33 46.69 -1.38 23.28
C VAL A 33 45.63 -0.55 23.99
N THR A 34 46.01 0.34 24.90
CA THR A 34 45.06 1.19 25.63
C THR A 34 44.27 2.12 24.71
N PHE A 35 44.93 2.77 23.73
CA PHE A 35 44.23 3.63 22.76
C PHE A 35 43.26 2.84 21.88
N ILE A 36 43.69 1.68 21.37
CA ILE A 36 42.85 0.81 20.54
C ILE A 36 41.66 0.30 21.35
N SER A 37 41.88 -0.16 22.59
CA SER A 37 40.83 -0.62 23.48
C SER A 37 39.84 0.50 23.82
N GLY A 38 40.30 1.71 24.09
CA GLY A 38 39.42 2.86 24.32
C GLY A 38 38.56 3.21 23.09
N PHE A 39 39.14 3.15 21.89
CA PHE A 39 38.41 3.36 20.64
C PHE A 39 37.34 2.27 20.40
N LEU A 40 37.68 1.01 20.61
CA LEU A 40 36.73 -0.09 20.51
C LEU A 40 35.62 0.00 21.56
N MET A 41 35.94 0.37 22.80
CA MET A 41 34.95 0.61 23.86
C MET A 41 33.97 1.70 23.44
N PHE A 42 34.47 2.80 22.87
CA PHE A 42 33.63 3.90 22.40
C PHE A 42 32.67 3.45 21.28
N ILE A 43 33.17 2.73 20.28
CA ILE A 43 32.33 2.21 19.18
C ILE A 43 31.25 1.28 19.71
N LEU A 44 31.61 0.30 20.55
CA LEU A 44 30.65 -0.64 21.11
C LEU A 44 29.64 0.04 22.02
N PHE A 45 30.06 1.04 22.81
CA PHE A 45 29.15 1.84 23.62
C PHE A 45 28.14 2.61 22.75
N VAL A 46 28.61 3.29 21.69
CA VAL A 46 27.72 4.00 20.76
C VAL A 46 26.76 3.03 20.07
N SER A 47 27.24 1.84 19.70
CA SER A 47 26.40 0.77 19.14
C SER A 47 25.33 0.32 20.13
N GLU A 48 25.69 0.03 21.38
CA GLU A 48 24.76 -0.40 22.43
C GLU A 48 23.75 0.71 22.77
N LEU A 49 24.19 1.97 22.77
CA LEU A 49 23.32 3.13 22.97
C LEU A 49 22.31 3.27 21.82
N ASN A 50 22.76 3.17 20.57
CA ASN A 50 21.87 3.19 19.41
C ASN A 50 20.88 2.03 19.44
N TYR A 51 21.34 0.85 19.87
CA TYR A 51 20.50 -0.32 19.98
C TYR A 51 19.44 -0.17 21.08
N TYR A 52 19.81 0.41 22.22
CA TYR A 52 18.88 0.76 23.30
C TYR A 52 17.83 1.81 22.89
N LEU A 53 18.23 2.80 22.07
CA LEU A 53 17.34 3.85 21.57
C LEU A 53 16.42 3.37 20.44
N THR A 54 16.78 2.28 19.76
CA THR A 54 15.96 1.70 18.69
C THR A 54 14.78 0.92 19.27
N THR A 55 13.62 1.03 18.63
CA THR A 55 12.41 0.30 19.05
C THR A 55 12.39 -1.07 18.37
N GLU A 56 12.02 -2.11 19.12
CA GLU A 56 11.93 -3.48 18.63
C GLU A 56 10.47 -3.83 18.37
N VAL A 57 10.18 -4.45 17.22
CA VAL A 57 8.81 -4.83 16.83
C VAL A 57 8.71 -6.35 16.85
N ASN A 58 7.91 -6.90 17.76
CA ASN A 58 7.75 -8.34 17.94
C ASN A 58 6.43 -8.81 17.29
N PRO A 59 6.49 -9.73 16.30
CA PRO A 59 5.29 -10.33 15.69
C PRO A 59 4.81 -11.54 16.49
N GLU A 60 3.50 -11.59 16.77
CA GLU A 60 2.81 -12.71 17.40
C GLU A 60 1.60 -13.12 16.56
N LEU A 61 1.24 -14.42 16.58
CA LEU A 61 0.12 -14.96 15.81
C LEU A 61 -1.05 -15.29 16.73
N PHE A 62 -2.23 -14.83 16.36
CA PHE A 62 -3.49 -15.03 17.07
C PHE A 62 -4.59 -15.53 16.14
N VAL A 63 -5.68 -15.99 16.71
CA VAL A 63 -6.92 -16.28 15.97
C VAL A 63 -7.76 -15.01 15.93
N ASP A 64 -8.26 -14.67 14.75
CA ASP A 64 -9.13 -13.52 14.60
C ASP A 64 -10.53 -13.82 15.16
N THR A 65 -10.89 -13.15 16.25
CA THR A 65 -12.22 -13.23 16.87
C THR A 65 -13.12 -12.05 16.52
N THR A 66 -12.62 -11.08 15.74
CA THR A 66 -13.34 -9.84 15.45
C THR A 66 -14.39 -10.05 14.36
N ARG A 67 -15.65 -9.77 14.68
CA ARG A 67 -16.82 -9.92 13.79
C ARG A 67 -17.39 -8.55 13.41
N ALA A 68 -18.08 -8.49 12.27
CA ALA A 68 -18.88 -7.35 11.83
C ALA A 68 -18.13 -6.01 11.71
N GLN A 69 -16.84 -6.07 11.38
CA GLN A 69 -16.07 -4.86 11.02
C GLN A 69 -16.27 -4.53 9.55
N LYS A 70 -16.16 -3.25 9.20
CA LYS A 70 -16.02 -2.82 7.81
C LYS A 70 -14.54 -2.71 7.46
N LEU A 71 -14.22 -3.05 6.22
CA LEU A 71 -12.89 -2.93 5.64
C LEU A 71 -12.88 -1.80 4.62
N ARG A 72 -11.93 -0.88 4.79
CA ARG A 72 -11.60 0.11 3.79
C ARG A 72 -10.55 -0.45 2.83
N ILE A 73 -10.87 -0.51 1.54
CA ILE A 73 -9.96 -0.89 0.46
C ILE A 73 -9.55 0.39 -0.25
N ASN A 74 -8.29 0.79 -0.18
CA ASN A 74 -7.80 1.94 -0.93
C ASN A 74 -7.22 1.47 -2.25
N VAL A 75 -7.64 2.12 -3.33
CA VAL A 75 -7.28 1.71 -4.69
C VAL A 75 -6.76 2.91 -5.48
N GLU A 76 -5.64 2.72 -6.15
CA GLU A 76 -5.10 3.60 -7.16
C GLU A 76 -4.63 2.76 -8.35
N ILE A 77 -5.42 2.75 -9.44
CA ILE A 77 -5.15 1.95 -10.64
C ILE A 77 -5.33 2.81 -11.88
N VAL A 78 -4.39 2.72 -12.80
CA VAL A 78 -4.42 3.44 -14.09
C VAL A 78 -4.66 2.47 -15.22
N PHE A 79 -5.65 2.76 -16.06
CA PHE A 79 -5.96 2.06 -17.30
C PHE A 79 -5.64 2.97 -18.50
N PRO A 80 -4.41 2.98 -19.03
CA PRO A 80 -3.98 3.93 -20.08
C PRO A 80 -4.74 3.81 -21.42
N LYS A 81 -5.45 2.70 -21.64
CA LYS A 81 -6.16 2.41 -22.91
C LYS A 81 -7.64 2.13 -22.71
N LEU A 82 -8.19 2.53 -21.56
CA LEU A 82 -9.60 2.40 -21.24
C LEU A 82 -10.15 3.75 -20.74
N PRO A 83 -11.01 4.41 -21.52
CA PRO A 83 -11.62 5.69 -21.15
C PRO A 83 -12.48 5.62 -19.88
N CYS A 84 -12.51 6.71 -19.10
CA CYS A 84 -13.25 6.75 -17.82
C CYS A 84 -14.76 6.57 -17.98
N VAL A 85 -15.34 7.06 -19.08
CA VAL A 85 -16.77 6.92 -19.39
C VAL A 85 -17.20 5.46 -19.53
N TYR A 86 -16.27 4.57 -19.90
CA TYR A 86 -16.55 3.14 -20.05
C TYR A 86 -16.25 2.32 -18.81
N LEU A 87 -15.45 2.84 -17.89
CA LEU A 87 -14.98 2.07 -16.76
C LEU A 87 -16.01 2.11 -15.62
N SER A 88 -16.58 0.95 -15.28
CA SER A 88 -17.38 0.77 -14.08
C SER A 88 -16.59 0.04 -13.00
N ILE A 89 -16.97 0.29 -11.74
CA ILE A 89 -16.35 -0.30 -10.56
C ILE A 89 -17.47 -0.83 -9.69
N ASP A 90 -17.49 -2.14 -9.52
CA ASP A 90 -18.50 -2.80 -8.70
C ASP A 90 -17.83 -3.61 -7.59
N ALA A 91 -18.49 -3.68 -6.44
CA ALA A 91 -18.13 -4.56 -5.35
C ALA A 91 -19.30 -5.47 -4.99
N MET A 92 -19.01 -6.74 -4.69
CA MET A 92 -19.98 -7.74 -4.27
C MET A 92 -19.41 -8.61 -3.18
N ASP A 93 -20.21 -8.90 -2.17
CA ASP A 93 -19.85 -9.85 -1.14
C ASP A 93 -20.68 -11.13 -1.19
N VAL A 94 -20.23 -12.16 -0.45
CA VAL A 94 -20.95 -13.44 -0.33
C VAL A 94 -22.29 -13.32 0.41
N SER A 95 -22.55 -12.20 1.08
CA SER A 95 -23.85 -11.93 1.72
C SER A 95 -24.89 -11.43 0.72
N GLY A 96 -24.47 -11.15 -0.52
CA GLY A 96 -25.31 -10.61 -1.58
C GLY A 96 -25.43 -9.09 -1.54
N GLU A 97 -24.68 -8.39 -0.67
CA GLU A 97 -24.58 -6.94 -0.73
C GLU A 97 -23.75 -6.56 -1.98
N GLN A 98 -24.30 -5.65 -2.77
CA GLN A 98 -23.69 -5.16 -4.00
C GLN A 98 -23.62 -3.64 -3.95
N GLN A 99 -22.44 -3.11 -4.27
CA GLN A 99 -22.25 -1.68 -4.50
C GLN A 99 -21.89 -1.52 -5.98
N ILE A 100 -22.88 -1.08 -6.76
CA ILE A 100 -22.79 -0.97 -8.23
C ILE A 100 -22.35 0.47 -8.59
N ASP A 101 -21.39 0.59 -9.50
CA ASP A 101 -20.82 1.85 -10.00
C ASP A 101 -20.50 2.85 -8.88
N VAL A 102 -19.66 2.42 -7.93
CA VAL A 102 -19.35 3.18 -6.72
C VAL A 102 -18.67 4.50 -7.06
N SER A 103 -19.41 5.61 -6.99
CA SER A 103 -18.95 6.95 -7.36
C SER A 103 -18.69 7.90 -6.18
N SER A 104 -19.23 7.60 -5.00
CA SER A 104 -19.18 8.52 -3.85
C SER A 104 -17.78 8.70 -3.24
N ASN A 105 -16.99 7.62 -3.19
CA ASN A 105 -15.66 7.57 -2.57
C ASN A 105 -14.53 7.28 -3.59
N ILE A 106 -14.88 7.24 -4.88
CA ILE A 106 -13.96 6.95 -5.97
C ILE A 106 -13.94 8.13 -6.94
N LEU A 107 -12.74 8.50 -7.33
CA LEU A 107 -12.45 9.55 -8.30
C LEU A 107 -11.93 8.91 -9.58
N LYS A 108 -12.45 9.36 -10.74
CA LYS A 108 -11.97 8.97 -12.06
C LYS A 108 -11.30 10.19 -12.71
N ARG A 109 -10.06 10.06 -13.15
CA ARG A 109 -9.28 11.11 -13.82
C ARG A 109 -8.88 10.66 -15.21
N ARG A 110 -9.04 11.54 -16.20
CA ARG A 110 -8.63 11.29 -17.58
C ARG A 110 -7.11 11.30 -17.68
N VAL A 111 -6.54 10.27 -18.29
CA VAL A 111 -5.08 10.16 -18.50
C VAL A 111 -4.76 9.96 -19.98
N ASP A 112 -3.54 10.32 -20.37
CA ASP A 112 -3.01 10.00 -21.69
C ASP A 112 -2.59 8.53 -21.79
N LEU A 113 -2.15 8.13 -22.98
CA LEU A 113 -1.68 6.78 -23.27
C LEU A 113 -0.42 6.39 -22.48
N ASP A 114 0.34 7.38 -21.98
CA ASP A 114 1.53 7.21 -21.16
C ASP A 114 1.18 7.15 -19.65
N GLY A 115 -0.09 7.35 -19.29
CA GLY A 115 -0.59 7.31 -17.93
C GLY A 115 -0.43 8.62 -17.14
N LYS A 116 -0.18 9.75 -17.83
CA LYS A 116 -0.14 11.09 -17.24
C LYS A 116 -1.52 11.73 -17.29
N ILE A 117 -1.86 12.46 -16.24
CA ILE A 117 -3.16 13.12 -16.09
C ILE A 117 -3.29 14.25 -17.12
N ILE A 118 -4.39 14.25 -17.88
CA ILE A 118 -4.72 15.27 -18.89
C ILE A 118 -5.54 16.39 -18.25
N ASP A 119 -6.49 16.03 -17.38
CA ASP A 119 -7.40 16.98 -16.74
C ASP A 119 -7.24 16.95 -15.21
N GLU A 120 -6.94 18.09 -14.61
CA GLU A 120 -6.87 18.26 -13.15
C GLU A 120 -8.26 18.39 -12.53
N ASN A 121 -9.30 18.66 -13.33
CA ASN A 121 -10.68 18.65 -12.88
C ASN A 121 -11.12 17.20 -12.70
N ALA A 122 -10.93 16.75 -11.48
CA ALA A 122 -11.37 15.48 -10.96
C ALA A 122 -12.90 15.32 -11.10
N GLU A 123 -13.37 14.62 -12.13
CA GLU A 123 -14.76 14.17 -12.23
C GLU A 123 -15.01 13.16 -11.09
N LYS A 124 -15.61 13.64 -9.98
CA LYS A 124 -16.33 12.74 -9.06
C LYS A 124 -17.40 12.08 -9.92
N GLY A 125 -17.48 10.75 -9.89
CA GLY A 125 -18.14 9.90 -10.90
C GLY A 125 -19.66 10.02 -11.03
N ASP A 126 -20.20 11.22 -10.98
CA ASP A 126 -21.51 11.56 -11.51
C ASP A 126 -21.28 12.08 -12.94
N LEU A 127 -21.91 11.47 -13.92
CA LEU A 127 -22.05 12.04 -15.27
C LEU A 127 -23.01 13.24 -15.16
N GLY A 128 -22.49 14.31 -14.59
CA GLY A 128 -23.12 15.60 -14.37
C GLY A 128 -22.00 16.60 -14.13
N ASP A 129 -21.26 16.89 -15.19
CA ASP A 129 -20.22 17.90 -15.20
C ASP A 129 -20.85 19.27 -14.92
N LYS A 130 -20.81 19.69 -13.65
CA LYS A 130 -21.26 21.02 -13.22
C LYS A 130 -20.34 22.16 -13.69
N SER A 131 -19.27 21.90 -14.45
CA SER A 131 -18.30 22.94 -14.82
C SER A 131 -18.52 23.55 -16.21
N HIS A 132 -19.03 22.77 -17.18
CA HIS A 132 -19.47 23.31 -18.48
C HIS A 132 -20.95 23.04 -18.83
N GLU A 133 -21.58 22.00 -18.27
CA GLU A 133 -22.98 21.64 -18.58
C GLU A 133 -24.01 22.55 -17.89
N ALA A 134 -23.61 23.23 -16.81
CA ALA A 134 -24.49 24.16 -16.10
C ALA A 134 -24.96 25.30 -17.00
N LYS A 135 -24.17 25.79 -17.97
CA LYS A 135 -24.60 26.95 -18.76
C LYS A 135 -25.72 26.67 -19.77
N GLU A 136 -25.85 25.46 -20.30
CA GLU A 136 -26.97 25.08 -21.19
C GLU A 136 -28.09 24.32 -20.47
N LEU A 137 -27.81 23.62 -19.36
CA LEU A 137 -28.84 23.01 -18.53
C LEU A 137 -29.61 24.04 -17.68
N LEU A 138 -29.02 25.20 -17.37
CA LEU A 138 -29.69 26.31 -16.68
C LEU A 138 -30.74 27.04 -17.56
N ASP A 139 -30.72 26.84 -18.88
CA ASP A 139 -31.68 27.45 -19.82
C ASP A 139 -32.91 26.56 -20.10
N LEU A 140 -32.98 25.38 -19.49
CA LEU A 140 -34.05 24.41 -19.75
C LEU A 140 -34.94 24.22 -18.51
N ASP A 141 -36.26 24.28 -18.70
CA ASP A 141 -37.26 24.19 -17.61
C ASP A 141 -37.07 22.89 -16.80
N PRO A 142 -36.88 22.97 -15.46
CA PRO A 142 -36.77 21.81 -14.57
C PRO A 142 -37.96 20.85 -14.66
N ASN A 143 -39.12 21.33 -15.09
CA ASN A 143 -40.37 20.56 -15.13
C ASN A 143 -40.67 19.94 -16.51
N ARG A 144 -39.70 19.93 -17.43
CA ARG A 144 -39.85 19.28 -18.74
C ARG A 144 -39.94 17.76 -18.61
N CYS A 145 -40.70 17.14 -19.49
CA CYS A 145 -40.82 15.70 -19.62
C CYS A 145 -40.54 15.31 -21.07
N GLU A 146 -39.32 14.88 -21.36
CA GLU A 146 -38.93 14.37 -22.68
C GLU A 146 -39.22 12.84 -22.78
N SER A 147 -39.44 12.33 -24.00
CA SER A 147 -39.80 10.93 -24.23
C SER A 147 -38.63 9.99 -23.99
N CYS A 148 -38.92 8.80 -23.46
CA CYS A 148 -37.98 7.70 -23.33
C CYS A 148 -38.01 6.75 -24.55
N TYR A 149 -38.56 7.20 -25.70
CA TYR A 149 -38.61 6.45 -26.97
C TYR A 149 -39.23 5.04 -26.83
N GLY A 150 -40.30 4.92 -26.05
CA GLY A 150 -40.99 3.64 -25.83
C GLY A 150 -40.40 2.81 -24.71
N ALA A 151 -39.36 3.29 -24.01
CA ALA A 151 -38.76 2.65 -22.84
C ALA A 151 -39.36 3.14 -21.50
N GLU A 152 -40.45 3.90 -21.51
CA GLU A 152 -41.10 4.39 -20.30
C GLU A 152 -41.56 3.23 -19.39
N THR A 153 -41.40 3.40 -18.08
CA THR A 153 -41.90 2.48 -17.04
C THR A 153 -42.92 3.20 -16.15
N PRO A 154 -43.75 2.47 -15.37
CA PRO A 154 -44.68 3.10 -14.43
C PRO A 154 -43.99 4.06 -13.46
N ASP A 155 -42.74 3.74 -13.10
CA ASP A 155 -41.91 4.49 -12.14
C ASP A 155 -41.11 5.64 -12.78
N LYS A 156 -40.75 5.53 -14.07
CA LYS A 156 -40.00 6.56 -14.81
C LYS A 156 -40.69 6.83 -16.15
N LYS A 157 -41.56 7.85 -16.14
CA LYS A 157 -42.36 8.25 -17.31
C LYS A 157 -41.66 9.24 -18.25
N CYS A 158 -40.63 9.93 -17.76
CA CYS A 158 -39.93 10.99 -18.47
C CYS A 158 -38.43 10.74 -18.43
N CYS A 159 -37.74 11.00 -19.54
CA CYS A 159 -36.29 10.87 -19.66
C CYS A 159 -35.69 12.18 -20.17
N ASN A 160 -35.12 12.97 -19.27
CA ASN A 160 -34.69 14.34 -19.57
C ASN A 160 -33.22 14.42 -19.97
N THR A 161 -32.40 13.46 -19.53
CA THR A 161 -30.99 13.33 -19.88
C THR A 161 -30.74 12.15 -20.81
N CYS A 162 -29.59 12.13 -21.50
CA CYS A 162 -29.17 10.96 -22.27
C CYS A 162 -29.06 9.72 -21.38
N ASP A 163 -28.54 9.90 -20.16
CA ASP A 163 -28.42 8.81 -19.20
C ASP A 163 -29.78 8.29 -18.72
N ASP A 164 -30.80 9.14 -18.58
CA ASP A 164 -32.16 8.69 -18.28
C ASP A 164 -32.72 7.75 -19.36
N VAL A 165 -32.53 8.11 -20.64
CA VAL A 165 -32.98 7.31 -21.77
C VAL A 165 -32.25 5.96 -21.78
N ARG A 166 -30.92 5.98 -21.59
CA ARG A 166 -30.09 4.76 -21.56
C ARG A 166 -30.46 3.86 -20.40
N GLU A 167 -30.73 4.41 -19.22
CA GLU A 167 -31.19 3.65 -18.07
C GLU A 167 -32.55 2.98 -18.35
N ALA A 168 -33.49 3.72 -18.95
CA ALA A 168 -34.80 3.18 -19.31
C ALA A 168 -34.69 2.02 -20.32
N TYR A 169 -33.83 2.18 -21.34
CA TYR A 169 -33.54 1.13 -22.33
C TYR A 169 -32.95 -0.12 -21.67
N ARG A 170 -31.96 0.05 -20.79
CA ARG A 170 -31.34 -1.06 -20.04
C ARG A 170 -32.35 -1.83 -19.19
N ARG A 171 -33.26 -1.14 -18.50
CA ARG A 171 -34.32 -1.80 -17.71
C ARG A 171 -35.24 -2.68 -18.58
N LYS A 172 -35.43 -2.33 -19.85
CA LYS A 172 -36.16 -3.16 -20.82
C LYS A 172 -35.29 -4.20 -21.54
N GLY A 173 -33.98 -4.22 -21.30
CA GLY A 173 -33.03 -5.08 -22.01
C GLY A 173 -32.83 -4.68 -23.47
N TRP A 174 -33.06 -3.42 -23.82
CA TRP A 174 -32.86 -2.88 -25.16
C TRP A 174 -31.48 -2.23 -25.26
N ALA A 175 -30.76 -2.52 -26.34
CA ALA A 175 -29.52 -1.83 -26.66
C ALA A 175 -29.84 -0.54 -27.43
N LEU A 176 -29.21 0.57 -27.05
CA LEU A 176 -29.30 1.82 -27.81
C LEU A 176 -28.33 1.77 -28.99
N SER A 177 -28.81 1.27 -30.13
CA SER A 177 -27.98 1.06 -31.32
C SER A 177 -27.55 2.36 -32.02
N ASN A 178 -28.46 3.34 -32.06
CA ASN A 178 -28.24 4.63 -32.72
C ASN A 178 -28.41 5.76 -31.71
N VAL A 179 -27.30 6.29 -31.23
CA VAL A 179 -27.29 7.45 -30.31
C VAL A 179 -27.78 8.72 -31.02
N ASP A 180 -27.62 8.80 -32.35
CA ASP A 180 -28.02 9.93 -33.20
C ASP A 180 -29.56 10.08 -33.30
N ASP A 181 -30.33 9.01 -33.04
CA ASP A 181 -31.80 9.06 -33.05
C ASP A 181 -32.38 9.69 -31.76
N VAL A 182 -31.54 9.85 -30.73
CA VAL A 182 -31.94 10.36 -29.41
C VAL A 182 -31.51 11.81 -29.25
N LYS A 183 -32.49 12.72 -29.25
CA LYS A 183 -32.29 14.18 -29.12
C LYS A 183 -31.52 14.57 -27.86
N GLN A 184 -31.78 13.90 -26.74
CA GLN A 184 -31.11 14.10 -25.46
C GLN A 184 -29.60 13.87 -25.58
N CYS A 185 -29.20 12.76 -26.21
CA CYS A 185 -27.80 12.38 -26.37
C CYS A 185 -27.05 13.24 -27.40
N MET A 186 -27.73 13.69 -28.45
CA MET A 186 -27.16 14.65 -29.40
C MET A 186 -26.92 16.01 -28.74
N ARG A 187 -27.88 16.51 -27.96
CA ARG A 187 -27.76 17.78 -27.23
C ARG A 187 -26.61 17.77 -26.23
N GLU A 188 -26.43 16.66 -25.54
CA GLU A 188 -25.36 16.48 -24.55
C GLU A 188 -23.99 16.15 -25.18
N GLY A 189 -23.92 16.05 -26.52
CA GLY A 189 -22.68 15.77 -27.25
C GLY A 189 -22.08 14.41 -26.89
N TRP A 190 -22.89 13.41 -26.52
CA TRP A 190 -22.40 12.13 -26.00
C TRP A 190 -21.42 11.44 -26.95
N LYS A 191 -21.70 11.50 -28.25
CA LYS A 191 -20.86 10.92 -29.30
C LYS A 191 -19.53 11.65 -29.45
N ASP A 192 -19.53 12.97 -29.30
CA ASP A 192 -18.31 13.79 -29.40
C ASP A 192 -17.40 13.53 -28.20
N LYS A 193 -17.98 13.52 -26.98
CA LYS A 193 -17.28 13.08 -25.76
C LYS A 193 -16.65 11.69 -25.94
N LEU A 194 -17.37 10.78 -26.60
CA LEU A 194 -16.90 9.43 -26.86
C LEU A 194 -15.72 9.35 -27.83
N GLN A 195 -15.72 10.20 -28.87
CA GLN A 195 -14.64 10.25 -29.85
C GLN A 195 -13.41 10.97 -29.29
N GLU A 196 -13.59 12.04 -28.53
CA GLU A 196 -12.50 12.75 -27.86
C GLU A 196 -11.74 11.84 -26.89
N GLN A 197 -12.48 11.10 -26.07
CA GLN A 197 -11.87 10.20 -25.08
C GLN A 197 -11.37 8.88 -25.66
N LYS A 198 -11.55 8.61 -26.97
CA LYS A 198 -11.24 7.31 -27.58
C LYS A 198 -9.78 6.88 -27.43
N ASN A 199 -8.86 7.84 -27.37
CA ASN A 199 -7.42 7.61 -27.22
C ASN A 199 -6.90 8.00 -25.83
N GLU A 200 -7.79 7.98 -24.83
CA GLU A 200 -7.47 8.30 -23.45
C GLU A 200 -7.62 7.07 -22.56
N GLY A 201 -7.02 7.17 -21.38
CA GLY A 201 -7.15 6.23 -20.31
C GLY A 201 -7.91 6.80 -19.12
N CYS A 202 -8.05 5.97 -18.10
CA CYS A 202 -8.65 6.35 -16.83
C CYS A 202 -7.77 5.98 -15.65
N GLU A 203 -7.52 6.95 -14.77
CA GLU A 203 -7.02 6.68 -13.44
C GLU A 203 -8.17 6.65 -12.45
N VAL A 204 -8.25 5.56 -11.70
CA VAL A 204 -9.16 5.38 -10.59
C VAL A 204 -8.39 5.58 -9.29
N THR A 205 -8.83 6.51 -8.46
CA THR A 205 -8.24 6.77 -7.14
C THR A 205 -9.36 6.89 -6.10
N GLY A 206 -9.23 6.23 -4.96
CA GLY A 206 -10.16 6.41 -3.85
C GLY A 206 -10.22 5.21 -2.93
N TYR A 207 -11.38 5.00 -2.29
CA TYR A 207 -11.58 3.84 -1.43
C TYR A 207 -12.98 3.24 -1.53
N LEU A 208 -13.05 1.94 -1.31
CA LEU A 208 -14.29 1.19 -1.15
C LEU A 208 -14.45 0.80 0.32
N GLU A 209 -15.67 0.90 0.85
CA GLU A 209 -15.99 0.45 2.20
C GLU A 209 -16.87 -0.79 2.10
N VAL A 210 -16.31 -1.95 2.44
CA VAL A 210 -16.96 -3.25 2.29
C VAL A 210 -17.09 -3.96 3.63
N ASN A 211 -18.00 -4.92 3.73
CA ASN A 211 -18.08 -5.79 4.90
C ASN A 211 -16.85 -6.69 5.00
N LYS A 212 -16.43 -7.03 6.22
CA LYS A 212 -15.37 -8.00 6.49
C LYS A 212 -15.85 -9.44 6.28
N VAL A 213 -16.18 -9.76 5.04
CA VAL A 213 -16.56 -11.08 4.54
C VAL A 213 -15.87 -11.32 3.20
N ALA A 214 -15.84 -12.56 2.72
CA ALA A 214 -15.32 -12.84 1.39
C ALA A 214 -16.13 -12.08 0.32
N GLY A 215 -15.46 -11.62 -0.72
CA GLY A 215 -16.09 -10.84 -1.77
C GLY A 215 -15.18 -10.61 -2.96
N ASN A 216 -15.63 -9.79 -3.89
CA ASN A 216 -14.85 -9.32 -5.00
C ASN A 216 -15.20 -7.89 -5.34
N PHE A 217 -14.22 -7.14 -5.83
CA PHE A 217 -14.49 -5.92 -6.57
C PHE A 217 -13.83 -6.02 -7.93
N HIS A 218 -14.43 -5.38 -8.93
CA HIS A 218 -13.95 -5.51 -10.30
C HIS A 218 -14.12 -4.23 -11.11
N PHE A 219 -13.22 -4.09 -12.06
CA PHE A 219 -13.14 -3.05 -13.06
C PHE A 219 -13.52 -3.67 -14.40
N ALA A 220 -14.65 -3.24 -14.96
CA ALA A 220 -15.12 -3.77 -16.23
C ALA A 220 -15.53 -2.62 -17.17
N PRO A 221 -15.40 -2.82 -18.49
CA PRO A 221 -15.97 -1.92 -19.45
C PRO A 221 -17.50 -2.06 -19.44
N GLY A 222 -18.20 -0.95 -19.71
CA GLY A 222 -19.64 -0.89 -19.73
C GLY A 222 -20.25 -0.54 -18.37
N LYS A 223 -21.51 -0.12 -18.39
CA LYS A 223 -22.28 0.13 -17.16
C LYS A 223 -22.83 -1.20 -16.67
N SER A 224 -22.66 -1.44 -15.38
CA SER A 224 -23.21 -2.57 -14.66
C SER A 224 -24.68 -2.35 -14.31
N PHE A 225 -25.47 -3.42 -14.35
CA PHE A 225 -26.84 -3.42 -13.88
C PHE A 225 -27.25 -4.81 -13.38
N GLN A 226 -28.26 -4.83 -12.51
CA GLN A 226 -28.82 -6.07 -12.00
C GLN A 226 -30.07 -6.43 -12.80
N GLN A 227 -30.11 -7.65 -13.35
CA GLN A 227 -31.30 -8.18 -13.99
C GLN A 227 -31.56 -9.59 -13.47
N HIS A 228 -32.72 -9.81 -12.85
CA HIS A 228 -33.12 -11.11 -12.26
C HIS A 228 -32.06 -11.72 -11.31
N HIS A 229 -31.49 -10.93 -10.39
CA HIS A 229 -30.42 -11.35 -9.46
C HIS A 229 -29.08 -11.74 -10.11
N VAL A 230 -28.92 -11.51 -11.42
CA VAL A 230 -27.64 -11.68 -12.12
C VAL A 230 -27.02 -10.30 -12.35
N HIS A 231 -25.73 -10.19 -12.05
CA HIS A 231 -24.95 -9.00 -12.40
C HIS A 231 -24.52 -9.06 -13.85
N VAL A 232 -24.94 -8.06 -14.62
CA VAL A 232 -24.67 -7.98 -16.05
C VAL A 232 -24.01 -6.65 -16.34
N HIS A 233 -23.02 -6.69 -17.23
CA HIS A 233 -22.44 -5.48 -17.80
C HIS A 233 -22.97 -5.30 -19.21
N ASP A 234 -23.53 -4.12 -19.46
CA ASP A 234 -24.02 -3.77 -20.78
C ASP A 234 -22.85 -3.41 -21.70
N LEU A 235 -22.38 -4.39 -22.45
CA LEU A 235 -21.35 -4.23 -23.48
C LEU A 235 -21.95 -3.94 -24.88
N GLN A 236 -23.28 -3.99 -25.03
CA GLN A 236 -23.97 -3.96 -26.31
C GLN A 236 -23.83 -2.63 -27.09
N PRO A 237 -23.78 -1.44 -26.46
CA PRO A 237 -23.56 -0.15 -27.14
C PRO A 237 -22.21 -0.05 -27.86
N PHE A 238 -21.30 -1.00 -27.64
CA PHE A 238 -19.91 -0.92 -28.08
C PHE A 238 -19.58 -1.88 -29.23
N GLY A 239 -20.53 -2.69 -29.70
CA GLY A 239 -20.35 -3.57 -30.86
C GLY A 239 -19.16 -4.54 -30.71
N SER A 240 -18.29 -4.60 -31.72
CA SER A 240 -17.10 -5.47 -31.78
C SER A 240 -15.81 -4.83 -31.25
N THR A 241 -15.88 -3.66 -30.59
CA THR A 241 -14.67 -3.00 -30.07
C THR A 241 -14.04 -3.81 -28.96
N GLN A 242 -12.86 -4.31 -29.26
CA GLN A 242 -11.98 -5.03 -28.36
C GLN A 242 -11.35 -4.05 -27.36
N PHE A 243 -11.80 -4.08 -26.10
CA PHE A 243 -11.22 -3.25 -25.04
C PHE A 243 -9.82 -3.72 -24.64
N ASN A 244 -8.89 -2.77 -24.53
CA ASN A 244 -7.55 -3.04 -24.05
C ASN A 244 -7.48 -2.79 -22.54
N LEU A 245 -7.45 -3.88 -21.77
CA LEU A 245 -7.41 -3.84 -20.30
C LEU A 245 -5.99 -3.78 -19.73
N THR A 246 -5.07 -3.14 -20.47
CA THR A 246 -3.75 -2.80 -19.91
C THR A 246 -3.97 -1.94 -18.68
N HIS A 247 -3.34 -2.30 -17.57
CA HIS A 247 -3.50 -1.58 -16.32
C HIS A 247 -2.21 -1.53 -15.53
N ASN A 248 -2.07 -0.47 -14.75
CA ASN A 248 -0.99 -0.24 -13.81
C ASN A 248 -1.59 -0.07 -12.41
N ILE A 249 -1.31 -1.00 -11.52
CA ILE A 249 -1.71 -0.89 -10.11
C ILE A 249 -0.65 -0.04 -9.42
N LYS A 250 -0.97 1.23 -9.17
CA LYS A 250 -0.07 2.13 -8.44
C LYS A 250 -0.06 1.80 -6.97
N HIS A 251 -1.26 1.70 -6.38
CA HIS A 251 -1.42 1.39 -4.97
C HIS A 251 -2.67 0.53 -4.72
N LEU A 252 -2.52 -0.54 -3.93
CA LEU A 252 -3.65 -1.28 -3.39
C LEU A 252 -3.39 -1.63 -1.92
N SER A 253 -4.27 -1.16 -1.05
CA SER A 253 -4.15 -1.42 0.38
C SER A 253 -5.48 -1.72 1.08
N PHE A 254 -5.37 -2.44 2.19
CA PHE A 254 -6.49 -2.84 3.02
C PHE A 254 -6.30 -2.28 4.43
N GLY A 255 -7.22 -1.45 4.89
CA GLY A 255 -7.17 -0.73 6.16
C GLY A 255 -6.12 0.40 6.18
N HIS A 256 -5.67 0.75 7.40
CA HIS A 256 -4.68 1.81 7.62
C HIS A 256 -3.24 1.35 7.34
N ASP A 257 -2.33 2.30 7.15
CA ASP A 257 -0.90 2.02 7.00
C ASP A 257 -0.18 1.92 8.37
N TYR A 258 0.95 1.22 8.40
CA TYR A 258 1.85 1.13 9.56
C TYR A 258 3.32 0.94 9.10
N PRO A 259 4.30 1.32 9.93
CA PRO A 259 5.72 1.22 9.55
C PRO A 259 6.14 -0.21 9.19
N GLY A 260 6.71 -0.38 7.99
CA GLY A 260 7.19 -1.67 7.50
C GLY A 260 6.12 -2.55 6.84
N LYS A 261 4.89 -2.05 6.66
CA LYS A 261 3.88 -2.71 5.83
C LYS A 261 4.36 -2.80 4.38
N THR A 262 4.12 -3.94 3.75
CA THR A 262 4.43 -4.15 2.33
C THR A 262 3.15 -4.31 1.51
N TYR A 263 3.19 -3.86 0.26
CA TYR A 263 2.05 -3.87 -0.65
C TYR A 263 2.41 -4.67 -1.92
N PRO A 264 2.05 -5.97 -1.98
CA PRO A 264 2.50 -6.86 -3.05
C PRO A 264 2.08 -6.50 -4.49
N LEU A 265 1.08 -5.63 -4.65
CA LEU A 265 0.58 -5.21 -5.96
C LEU A 265 1.01 -3.81 -6.37
N ASP A 266 1.68 -3.06 -5.50
CA ASP A 266 2.10 -1.69 -5.82
C ASP A 266 3.10 -1.69 -6.97
N ASN A 267 2.97 -0.69 -7.86
CA ASN A 267 3.74 -0.53 -9.09
C ASN A 267 3.71 -1.76 -10.03
N THR A 268 2.61 -2.50 -10.06
CA THR A 268 2.45 -3.64 -10.98
C THR A 268 1.84 -3.19 -12.31
N PHE A 269 2.64 -3.22 -13.37
CA PHE A 269 2.17 -3.01 -14.75
C PHE A 269 1.82 -4.34 -15.45
N VAL A 270 0.62 -4.43 -16.03
CA VAL A 270 0.15 -5.60 -16.78
C VAL A 270 -0.34 -5.19 -18.16
N PRO A 271 0.41 -5.52 -19.23
CA PRO A 271 -0.03 -5.25 -20.60
C PRO A 271 -1.10 -6.24 -21.06
N ALA A 272 -2.15 -5.73 -21.73
CA ALA A 272 -3.13 -6.54 -22.43
C ALA A 272 -2.75 -6.72 -23.90
N MET A 273 -2.12 -7.86 -24.18
CA MET A 273 -1.75 -8.31 -25.54
C MET A 273 -2.95 -8.90 -26.30
N GLU A 274 -3.90 -9.48 -25.58
CA GLU A 274 -5.10 -10.11 -26.13
C GLU A 274 -6.33 -9.37 -25.61
N ALA A 275 -7.15 -8.90 -26.54
CA ALA A 275 -8.40 -8.26 -26.19
C ALA A 275 -9.38 -9.25 -25.54
N GLY A 276 -10.24 -8.73 -24.66
CA GLY A 276 -11.22 -9.56 -23.97
C GLY A 276 -10.62 -10.48 -22.90
N SER A 277 -9.43 -10.17 -22.39
CA SER A 277 -8.82 -10.92 -21.28
C SER A 277 -9.49 -10.58 -19.95
N MET A 278 -9.71 -11.59 -19.11
CA MET A 278 -10.09 -11.47 -17.71
C MET A 278 -8.82 -11.62 -16.84
N TYR A 279 -8.50 -10.59 -16.07
CA TYR A 279 -7.42 -10.59 -15.10
C TYR A 279 -7.98 -10.80 -13.70
N GLN A 280 -7.50 -11.82 -13.00
CA GLN A 280 -7.98 -12.19 -11.67
C GLN A 280 -6.84 -12.12 -10.66
N TYR A 281 -7.06 -11.36 -9.60
CA TYR A 281 -6.18 -11.24 -8.45
C TYR A 281 -6.86 -11.90 -7.26
N PHE A 282 -6.37 -13.06 -6.85
CA PHE A 282 -6.84 -13.75 -5.65
C PHE A 282 -6.06 -13.23 -4.46
N VAL A 283 -6.71 -12.43 -3.64
CA VAL A 283 -6.13 -11.73 -2.51
C VAL A 283 -6.53 -12.43 -1.22
N LYS A 284 -5.54 -12.83 -0.41
CA LYS A 284 -5.77 -13.36 0.93
C LYS A 284 -5.42 -12.32 1.96
N ILE A 285 -6.43 -11.75 2.61
CA ILE A 285 -6.30 -10.66 3.58
C ILE A 285 -6.01 -11.25 4.96
N VAL A 286 -4.94 -10.81 5.60
CA VAL A 286 -4.53 -11.21 6.96
C VAL A 286 -4.75 -10.03 7.91
N PRO A 287 -5.75 -10.11 8.82
CA PRO A 287 -5.94 -9.13 9.87
C PRO A 287 -4.65 -8.90 10.66
N THR A 288 -4.31 -7.64 10.90
CA THR A 288 -3.09 -7.26 11.59
C THR A 288 -3.40 -6.18 12.62
N THR A 289 -2.81 -6.29 13.82
CA THR A 289 -2.89 -5.23 14.83
C THR A 289 -1.51 -4.69 15.11
N TYR A 290 -1.36 -3.37 15.15
CA TYR A 290 -0.09 -2.71 15.46
C TYR A 290 -0.25 -1.94 16.77
N ARG A 291 0.42 -2.41 17.82
CA ARG A 291 0.42 -1.79 19.14
C ARG A 291 1.66 -0.90 19.25
N LYS A 292 1.44 0.41 19.25
CA LYS A 292 2.50 1.41 19.43
C LYS A 292 2.98 1.48 20.89
N LEU A 293 4.16 2.05 21.11
CA LEU A 293 4.67 2.39 22.44
C LEU A 293 3.76 3.33 23.24
N SER A 294 2.95 4.15 22.55
CA SER A 294 1.96 5.03 23.18
C SER A 294 0.77 4.28 23.79
N GLY A 295 0.62 2.98 23.48
CA GLY A 295 -0.55 2.17 23.83
C GLY A 295 -1.67 2.23 22.80
N GLU A 296 -1.56 3.07 21.76
CA GLU A 296 -2.48 3.09 20.63
C GLU A 296 -2.43 1.77 19.87
N ILE A 297 -3.61 1.20 19.56
CA ILE A 297 -3.76 -0.03 18.78
C ILE A 297 -4.36 0.34 17.43
N LEU A 298 -3.59 0.14 16.37
CA LEU A 298 -4.05 0.32 15.00
C LEU A 298 -4.54 -1.01 14.44
N HIS A 299 -5.77 -1.03 13.94
CA HIS A 299 -6.32 -2.16 13.18
C HIS A 299 -6.00 -1.97 11.70
N THR A 300 -5.31 -2.94 11.12
CA THR A 300 -4.83 -2.91 9.75
C THR A 300 -4.90 -4.31 9.15
N HIS A 301 -4.58 -4.44 7.87
CA HIS A 301 -4.62 -5.70 7.16
C HIS A 301 -3.40 -5.81 6.25
N GLN A 302 -2.74 -6.94 6.30
CA GLN A 302 -1.77 -7.36 5.29
C GLN A 302 -2.48 -8.23 4.27
N PHE A 303 -1.83 -8.47 3.13
CA PHE A 303 -2.37 -9.42 2.17
C PHE A 303 -1.29 -10.10 1.36
N SER A 304 -1.62 -11.27 0.83
CA SER A 304 -0.88 -11.92 -0.24
C SER A 304 -1.75 -12.01 -1.49
N VAL A 305 -1.12 -12.16 -2.65
CA VAL A 305 -1.82 -12.18 -3.94
C VAL A 305 -1.34 -13.29 -4.85
N THR A 306 -2.28 -13.92 -5.54
CA THR A 306 -2.04 -14.83 -6.66
C THR A 306 -2.67 -14.25 -7.92
N LYS A 307 -1.92 -14.20 -9.02
CA LYS A 307 -2.34 -13.58 -10.28
C LYS A 307 -2.75 -14.66 -11.28
N HIS A 308 -3.88 -14.48 -11.96
CA HIS A 308 -4.37 -15.39 -12.98
C HIS A 308 -4.93 -14.61 -14.17
N LYS A 309 -4.67 -15.07 -15.40
CA LYS A 309 -5.18 -14.46 -16.64
C LYS A 309 -5.96 -15.52 -17.41
N ARG A 310 -7.18 -15.18 -17.83
CA ARG A 310 -8.00 -16.00 -18.74
C ARG A 310 -8.36 -15.19 -19.96
N VAL A 311 -8.34 -15.79 -21.14
CA VAL A 311 -8.73 -15.14 -22.39
C VAL A 311 -10.15 -15.57 -22.69
N ILE A 312 -11.09 -14.64 -22.79
CA ILE A 312 -12.49 -14.97 -23.08
C ILE A 312 -12.66 -15.03 -24.60
N ARG A 313 -12.78 -16.23 -25.17
CA ARG A 313 -13.09 -16.42 -26.59
C ARG A 313 -14.59 -16.67 -26.74
N GLN A 314 -15.32 -15.69 -27.28
CA GLN A 314 -16.78 -15.80 -27.48
C GLN A 314 -17.22 -17.03 -28.30
N MET A 315 -16.33 -17.62 -29.11
CA MET A 315 -16.61 -18.79 -29.93
C MET A 315 -16.34 -20.15 -29.26
N SER A 316 -15.69 -20.21 -28.09
CA SER A 316 -15.33 -21.49 -27.43
C SER A 316 -16.34 -21.97 -26.38
N GLY A 317 -17.45 -21.24 -26.15
CA GLY A 317 -18.38 -21.54 -25.06
C GLY A 317 -17.86 -21.16 -23.67
N GLU A 318 -16.72 -20.46 -23.59
CA GLU A 318 -16.18 -19.93 -22.35
C GLU A 318 -16.92 -18.65 -21.96
N HIS A 319 -17.84 -18.77 -21.01
CA HIS A 319 -18.53 -17.63 -20.42
C HIS A 319 -17.61 -16.88 -19.45
N GLY A 320 -17.54 -15.56 -19.60
CA GLY A 320 -16.83 -14.68 -18.68
C GLY A 320 -16.89 -13.23 -19.17
N LEU A 321 -16.77 -12.30 -18.22
CA LEU A 321 -16.73 -10.89 -18.52
C LEU A 321 -15.26 -10.43 -18.60
N PRO A 322 -14.82 -9.74 -19.67
CA PRO A 322 -13.49 -9.15 -19.68
C PRO A 322 -13.42 -8.02 -18.65
N GLY A 323 -12.35 -8.00 -17.86
CA GLY A 323 -12.18 -7.03 -16.79
C GLY A 323 -11.02 -7.37 -15.87
N VAL A 324 -10.78 -6.52 -14.89
CA VAL A 324 -9.84 -6.74 -13.80
C VAL A 324 -10.62 -7.04 -12.52
N PHE A 325 -10.49 -8.25 -12.00
CA PHE A 325 -11.21 -8.75 -10.84
C PHE A 325 -10.25 -8.95 -9.68
N VAL A 326 -10.59 -8.39 -8.52
CA VAL A 326 -9.88 -8.64 -7.26
C VAL A 326 -10.83 -9.42 -6.37
N LEU A 327 -10.55 -10.72 -6.23
CA LEU A 327 -11.30 -11.63 -5.38
C LEU A 327 -10.57 -11.71 -4.05
N TYR A 328 -11.23 -11.32 -2.95
CA TYR A 328 -10.61 -11.26 -1.64
C TYR A 328 -11.29 -12.18 -0.63
N GLU A 329 -10.46 -12.81 0.22
CA GLU A 329 -10.89 -13.68 1.31
C GLU A 329 -10.07 -13.36 2.57
N PHE A 330 -10.70 -13.44 3.74
CA PHE A 330 -10.02 -13.22 5.02
C PHE A 330 -9.40 -14.51 5.56
N SER A 331 -8.16 -14.41 6.02
CA SER A 331 -7.48 -15.45 6.78
C SER A 331 -8.07 -15.53 8.19
N PRO A 332 -8.27 -16.75 8.74
CA PRO A 332 -8.69 -16.93 10.13
C PRO A 332 -7.57 -16.58 11.14
N MET A 333 -6.35 -16.36 10.66
CA MET A 333 -5.20 -15.99 11.47
C MET A 333 -4.98 -14.48 11.45
N MET A 334 -4.63 -13.92 12.60
CA MET A 334 -4.27 -12.52 12.82
C MET A 334 -2.81 -12.40 13.25
N VAL A 335 -2.13 -11.35 12.81
CA VAL A 335 -0.77 -11.00 13.28
C VAL A 335 -0.85 -9.79 14.20
N GLN A 336 -0.23 -9.84 15.36
CA GLN A 336 -0.07 -8.69 16.25
C GLN A 336 1.40 -8.27 16.28
N TYR A 337 1.68 -7.03 15.88
CA TYR A 337 2.97 -6.41 16.05
C TYR A 337 2.95 -5.53 17.29
N THR A 338 3.85 -5.79 18.23
CA THR A 338 3.99 -4.98 19.44
C THR A 338 5.34 -4.26 19.42
N GLU A 339 5.30 -2.93 19.41
CA GLU A 339 6.48 -2.12 19.68
C GLU A 339 6.88 -2.24 21.16
N SER A 340 8.12 -2.60 21.42
CA SER A 340 8.68 -2.64 22.76
C SER A 340 10.03 -1.92 22.82
N ARG A 341 10.36 -1.42 24.00
CA ARG A 341 11.69 -0.86 24.31
C ARG A 341 12.39 -1.77 25.29
N ARG A 342 13.70 -1.88 25.14
CA ARG A 342 14.54 -2.61 26.09
C ARG A 342 14.56 -1.88 27.43
N SER A 343 14.64 -2.65 28.50
CA SER A 343 14.77 -2.07 29.82
C SER A 343 16.14 -1.39 29.96
N PHE A 344 16.20 -0.34 30.77
CA PHE A 344 17.46 0.32 31.10
C PHE A 344 18.48 -0.65 31.72
N MET A 345 18.02 -1.67 32.43
CA MET A 345 18.89 -2.70 33.02
C MET A 345 19.60 -3.53 31.94
N HIS A 346 18.96 -3.83 30.81
CA HIS A 346 19.62 -4.51 29.70
C HIS A 346 20.74 -3.68 29.09
N PHE A 347 20.53 -2.37 28.94
CA PHE A 347 21.58 -1.46 28.48
C PHE A 347 22.75 -1.40 29.47
N LEU A 348 22.46 -1.25 30.76
CA LEU A 348 23.50 -1.16 31.79
C LEU A 348 24.34 -2.44 31.87
N THR A 349 23.71 -3.62 31.81
CA THR A 349 24.45 -4.89 31.79
C THR A 349 25.27 -5.04 30.51
N GLY A 350 24.77 -4.58 29.36
CA GLY A 350 25.51 -4.50 28.10
C GLY A 350 26.77 -3.63 28.21
N VAL A 351 26.66 -2.43 28.76
CA VAL A 351 27.81 -1.53 28.97
C VAL A 351 28.85 -2.15 29.91
N CYS A 352 28.41 -2.75 31.02
CA CYS A 352 29.31 -3.45 31.95
C CYS A 352 30.05 -4.61 31.26
N ALA A 353 29.34 -5.37 30.40
CA ALA A 353 29.93 -6.47 29.63
C ALA A 353 30.96 -5.96 28.61
N ILE A 354 30.71 -4.84 27.94
CA ILE A 354 31.64 -4.21 27.00
C ILE A 354 32.93 -3.79 27.72
N VAL A 355 32.82 -3.09 28.85
CA VAL A 355 33.97 -2.62 29.62
C VAL A 355 34.78 -3.80 30.17
N GLY A 356 34.12 -4.78 30.81
CA GLY A 356 34.80 -5.96 31.34
C GLY A 356 35.43 -6.83 30.26
N GLY A 357 34.71 -7.06 29.16
CA GLY A 357 35.17 -7.85 28.01
C GLY A 357 36.40 -7.23 27.34
N ILE A 358 36.40 -5.93 27.07
CA ILE A 358 37.58 -5.29 26.47
C ILE A 358 38.75 -5.25 27.46
N PHE A 359 38.52 -4.98 28.75
CA PHE A 359 39.61 -4.94 29.74
C PHE A 359 40.32 -6.29 29.88
N THR A 360 39.56 -7.38 29.92
CA THR A 360 40.09 -8.76 29.96
C THR A 360 40.88 -9.12 28.71
N VAL A 361 40.36 -8.82 27.52
CA VAL A 361 41.06 -9.07 26.25
C VAL A 361 42.31 -8.21 26.12
N ALA A 362 42.22 -6.91 26.45
CA ALA A 362 43.35 -5.99 26.42
C ALA A 362 44.49 -6.44 27.35
N GLY A 363 44.16 -6.89 28.57
CA GLY A 363 45.13 -7.42 29.51
C GLY A 363 45.82 -8.70 29.01
N LEU A 364 45.09 -9.59 28.34
CA LEU A 364 45.65 -10.79 27.73
C LEU A 364 46.61 -10.44 26.58
N VAL A 365 46.22 -9.50 25.71
CA VAL A 365 47.04 -9.02 24.58
C VAL A 365 48.28 -8.30 25.08
N ASP A 366 48.17 -7.42 26.06
CA ASP A 366 49.32 -6.70 26.64
C ASP A 366 50.31 -7.68 27.29
N SER A 367 49.81 -8.67 28.04
CA SER A 367 50.65 -9.74 28.62
C SER A 367 51.38 -10.54 27.54
N MET A 368 50.70 -10.91 26.46
CA MET A 368 51.33 -11.58 25.32
C MET A 368 52.40 -10.70 24.66
N ILE A 369 52.12 -9.43 24.39
CA ILE A 369 53.09 -8.50 23.78
C ILE A 369 54.32 -8.34 24.69
N TYR A 370 54.11 -8.20 26.00
CA TYR A 370 55.18 -8.05 26.98
C TYR A 370 56.08 -9.29 27.09
N HIS A 371 55.48 -10.48 27.19
CA HIS A 371 56.25 -11.73 27.23
C HIS A 371 56.99 -12.00 25.91
N SER A 372 56.36 -11.69 24.78
CA SER A 372 56.95 -11.86 23.44
C SER A 372 58.14 -10.94 23.24
N SER A 373 58.00 -9.64 23.56
CA SER A 373 59.07 -8.66 23.41
C SER A 373 60.26 -8.99 24.29
N ARG A 374 60.02 -9.42 25.53
CA ARG A 374 61.08 -9.82 26.47
C ARG A 374 61.76 -11.14 26.07
N ALA A 375 61.03 -12.08 25.50
CA ALA A 375 61.60 -13.32 24.95
C ALA A 375 62.45 -13.05 23.70
N LEU A 376 62.02 -12.14 22.83
CA LEU A 376 62.79 -11.66 21.67
C LEU A 376 64.06 -10.91 22.11
N GLN A 377 63.94 -9.97 23.05
CA GLN A 377 65.09 -9.24 23.60
C GLN A 377 66.13 -10.21 24.16
N LYS A 378 65.69 -11.19 24.96
CA LYS A 378 66.57 -12.23 25.51
C LYS A 378 67.25 -13.09 24.43
N LYS A 379 66.56 -13.38 23.32
CA LYS A 379 67.16 -14.11 22.17
C LYS A 379 68.18 -13.25 21.41
N ILE A 380 67.93 -11.94 21.27
CA ILE A 380 68.83 -10.98 20.66
C ILE A 380 70.08 -10.79 21.52
N ASP A 381 69.92 -10.60 22.84
CA ASP A 381 71.03 -10.42 23.80
C ASP A 381 71.94 -11.67 23.89
N LEU A 382 71.38 -12.86 23.63
CA LEU A 382 72.13 -14.13 23.56
C LEU A 382 72.81 -14.37 22.19
N GLY A 383 72.75 -13.42 21.25
CA GLY A 383 73.40 -13.51 19.94
C GLY A 383 72.83 -14.59 19.01
N LYS A 384 71.62 -15.10 19.29
CA LYS A 384 70.95 -16.15 18.50
C LYS A 384 69.91 -15.61 17.53
N ALA A 385 69.90 -14.30 17.29
CA ALA A 385 69.07 -13.67 16.28
C ALA A 385 69.85 -13.60 14.95
N GLY A 386 69.95 -14.75 14.29
CA GLY A 386 70.42 -14.92 12.92
C GLY A 386 69.53 -15.94 12.24
#